data_AF-A0A7Y3FD97-F1
#
_entry.id   AF-A0A7Y3FD97-F1
#
_cell.length_a   1.000
_cell.length_b   1.000
_cell.length_c   1.000
_cell.angle_alpha   90.00
_cell.angle_beta   90.00
_cell.angle_gamma   90.00
#
_symmetry.space_group_name_H-M   'P 1'
#
loop_
_entity.id
_entity.type
_entity.pdbx_description
1 polymer ?
#
loop_
_entity_poly.entity_id
_entity_poly.type
_entity_poly.pdbx_seq_one_letter_code
_entity_poly.pdbx_strand_id
1 'polypeptide(L)' 'MSETSPNLTPPETETVTTTRMACDGGEGALGHPRVWLQIDPKKGWVECGYCDKRFVLADD' A
#
# COMPACT_ATOMS: atom_id res chain seq x y z
N MET A 1 14.05 -21.95 -24.88
CA MET A 1 12.62 -21.59 -24.77
C MET A 1 12.48 -20.71 -23.54
N SER A 2 11.94 -19.51 -23.73
CA SER A 2 11.29 -18.67 -22.71
C SER A 2 12.17 -18.05 -21.61
N GLU A 3 12.82 -16.95 -21.95
CA GLU A 3 13.14 -15.89 -20.98
C GLU A 3 11.87 -15.07 -20.73
N THR A 4 11.05 -15.46 -19.76
CA THR A 4 10.01 -14.56 -19.23
C THR A 4 10.62 -13.78 -18.08
N SER A 5 11.09 -12.58 -18.41
CA SER A 5 11.32 -11.49 -17.46
C SER A 5 10.14 -11.40 -16.49
N PRO A 6 10.34 -11.53 -15.17
CA PRO A 6 9.28 -11.15 -14.24
C PRO A 6 9.16 -9.63 -14.35
N ASN A 7 8.11 -9.20 -15.05
CA ASN A 7 7.62 -7.83 -15.01
C ASN A 7 7.33 -7.52 -13.54
N LEU A 8 8.28 -6.84 -12.89
CA LEU A 8 8.16 -6.32 -11.54
C LEU A 8 7.12 -5.20 -11.61
N THR A 9 5.84 -5.58 -11.63
CA THR A 9 4.76 -4.65 -11.36
C THR A 9 5.13 -4.00 -10.03
N PRO A 10 5.33 -2.67 -9.99
CA PRO A 10 5.72 -2.01 -8.76
C PRO A 10 4.70 -2.36 -7.68
N PRO A 11 5.13 -2.48 -6.40
CA PRO A 11 4.19 -2.61 -5.30
C PRO A 11 3.14 -1.52 -5.45
N GLU A 12 1.86 -1.83 -5.26
CA GLU A 12 0.77 -0.86 -5.35
C GLU A 12 1.01 0.22 -4.29
N THR A 13 1.73 1.27 -4.68
CA THR A 13 2.06 2.42 -3.85
C THR A 13 1.00 3.49 -4.04
N GLU A 14 0.31 3.83 -2.96
CA GLU A 14 -0.67 4.91 -2.93
C GLU A 14 -0.13 6.06 -2.09
N THR A 15 -0.07 7.26 -2.68
CA THR A 15 0.37 8.43 -1.95
C THR A 15 -0.80 9.05 -1.20
N VAL A 16 -0.65 9.25 0.10
CA VAL A 16 -1.67 9.82 0.98
C VAL A 16 -1.16 11.10 1.63
N THR A 17 -2.05 12.03 1.93
CA THR A 17 -1.71 13.32 2.55
C THR A 17 -1.84 13.32 4.08
N THR A 18 -2.30 12.20 4.66
CA THR A 18 -2.54 12.06 6.10
C THR A 18 -1.72 10.92 6.67
N THR A 19 -1.23 11.11 7.89
CA THR A 19 -0.54 10.04 8.64
C THR A 19 -1.50 8.99 9.17
N ARG A 20 -2.80 9.28 9.27
CA ARG A 20 -3.81 8.32 9.72
C ARG A 20 -4.82 8.07 8.62
N MET A 21 -4.89 6.83 8.17
CA MET A 21 -5.76 6.43 7.08
C MET A 21 -6.45 5.09 7.35
N ALA A 22 -7.59 4.89 6.71
CA ALA A 22 -8.28 3.61 6.73
C ALA A 22 -7.96 2.88 5.42
N CYS A 23 -7.43 1.67 5.52
CA CYS A 23 -7.34 0.77 4.38
C CYS A 23 -8.59 -0.12 4.39
N ASP A 24 -9.40 -0.02 3.34
CA ASP A 24 -10.63 -0.81 3.16
C ASP A 24 -10.40 -2.02 2.24
N GLY A 25 -9.14 -2.40 2.02
CA GLY A 25 -8.76 -3.60 1.27
C GLY A 25 -8.88 -3.52 -0.26
N GLY A 26 -9.62 -2.54 -0.80
CA GLY A 26 -9.86 -2.40 -2.25
C GLY A 26 -10.72 -3.52 -2.83
N GLU A 27 -11.48 -3.21 -3.89
CA GLU A 27 -12.41 -4.14 -4.55
C GLU A 27 -11.70 -5.40 -5.06
N GLY A 28 -11.78 -6.49 -4.30
CA GLY A 28 -11.25 -7.80 -4.69
C GLY A 28 -11.60 -8.89 -3.68
N ALA A 29 -11.62 -10.15 -4.13
CA ALA A 29 -11.95 -11.33 -3.32
C ALA A 29 -10.95 -11.60 -2.16
N LEU A 30 -9.81 -10.90 -2.15
CA LEU A 30 -8.77 -10.96 -1.12
C LEU A 30 -8.69 -9.66 -0.26
N GLY A 31 -9.66 -8.75 -0.40
CA GLY A 31 -9.73 -7.56 0.44
C GLY A 31 -9.98 -7.92 1.90
N HIS A 32 -9.36 -7.17 2.82
CA HIS A 32 -9.58 -7.29 4.27
C HIS A 32 -10.60 -6.27 4.77
N PRO A 33 -11.27 -6.50 5.91
CA PRO A 33 -12.12 -5.50 6.53
C PRO A 33 -11.37 -4.21 6.84
N ARG A 34 -12.08 -3.08 6.94
CA ARG A 34 -11.50 -1.77 7.27
C ARG A 34 -10.54 -1.84 8.46
N VAL A 35 -9.26 -1.59 8.19
CA VAL A 35 -8.24 -1.41 9.24
C VAL A 35 -7.71 0.01 9.21
N TRP A 36 -7.33 0.51 10.37
CA TRP A 36 -6.71 1.82 10.50
C TRP A 36 -5.20 1.65 10.52
N LEU A 37 -4.52 2.28 9.56
CA LEU A 37 -3.08 2.31 9.48
C LEU A 37 -2.60 3.71 9.88
N GLN A 38 -1.49 3.73 10.60
CA GLN A 38 -0.80 4.96 10.95
C GLN A 38 0.58 4.95 10.29
N ILE A 39 0.84 5.95 9.46
CA ILE A 39 2.15 6.21 8.86
C ILE A 39 3.03 6.88 9.90
N ASP A 40 4.20 6.30 10.12
CA ASP A 40 5.24 6.92 10.92
C ASP A 40 5.80 8.14 10.17
N PRO A 41 5.72 9.37 10.72
CA PRO A 41 6.23 10.56 10.05
C PRO A 41 7.76 10.52 9.88
N LYS A 42 8.46 9.69 10.67
CA LYS A 42 9.91 9.46 10.51
C LYS A 42 10.23 8.50 9.35
N LYS A 43 9.31 7.60 9.02
CA LYS A 43 9.48 6.59 7.97
C LYS A 43 8.91 7.08 6.64
N GLY A 44 7.86 7.89 6.69
CA GLY A 44 7.17 8.45 5.52
C GLY A 44 6.29 7.45 4.78
N TRP A 45 6.16 6.21 5.26
CA TRP A 45 5.30 5.20 4.64
C TRP A 45 4.86 4.10 5.62
N VAL A 46 3.74 3.44 5.30
CA VAL A 46 3.21 2.24 5.97
C VAL A 46 2.75 1.23 4.93
N GLU A 47 2.86 -0.06 5.26
CA GLU A 47 2.36 -1.14 4.40
C GLU A 47 1.15 -1.80 5.05
N CYS A 48 0.13 -2.10 4.25
CA CYS A 48 -0.96 -2.95 4.69
C CYS A 48 -0.56 -4.41 4.56
N GLY A 49 -0.42 -5.13 5.66
CA GLY A 49 -0.02 -6.55 5.68
C GLY A 49 -1.04 -7.54 5.10
N TYR A 50 -2.11 -7.06 4.48
CA TYR A 50 -3.15 -7.88 3.86
C TYR A 50 -3.21 -7.68 2.34
N CYS A 51 -3.13 -6.42 1.88
CA CYS A 51 -3.18 -6.09 0.46
C CYS A 51 -1.80 -5.86 -0.15
N ASP A 52 -0.74 -5.91 0.64
CA ASP A 52 0.63 -5.54 0.26
C ASP A 52 0.73 -4.14 -0.38
N LYS A 53 -0.27 -3.29 -0.14
CA LYS A 53 -0.32 -1.89 -0.57
C LYS A 53 0.57 -1.07 0.32
N ARG A 54 1.42 -0.25 -0.29
CA ARG A 54 2.31 0.66 0.43
C ARG A 54 1.75 2.07 0.35
N PHE A 55 1.39 2.63 1.49
CA PHE A 55 0.93 4.00 1.58
C PHE A 55 2.09 4.91 1.93
N VAL A 56 2.36 5.89 1.07
CA VAL A 56 3.46 6.85 1.22
C VAL A 56 2.87 8.20 1.58
N LEU A 57 3.38 8.86 2.61
CA LEU A 57 2.97 10.21 2.97
C LEU A 57 3.52 11.18 1.91
N ALA A 58 2.64 11.87 1.19
CA ALA A 58 3.01 13.06 0.42
C ALA A 58 3.45 14.14 1.42
N ASP A 59 4.75 14.42 1.40
CA ASP A 59 5.33 15.63 1.96
C ASP A 59 5.18 16.71 0.87
N ASP A 60 4.42 17.77 1.15
CA ASP A 60 4.32 18.97 0.29
C ASP A 60 5.51 19.92 0.54
#